data_AF-B9JB54-F1
#
_entry.id   AF-B9JB54-F1
#
_cell.length_a   1.000
_cell.length_b   1.000
_cell.length_c   1.000
_cell.angle_alpha   90.00
_cell.angle_beta   90.00
_cell.angle_gamma   90.00
#
_symmetry.space_group_name_H-M   'P 1'
#
loop_
_entity.id
_entity.type
_entity.pdbx_description
1 polymer ?
#
loop_
_entity_poly.entity_id
_entity_poly.type
_entity_poly.pdbx_seq_one_letter_code
_entity_poly.pdbx_strand_id
1 'polypeptide(L)'
;MVFKSRKEAIAWSGVETVHVKGFNGPGRKVMDDLRAMRHRVKRGGDPTGLAAINEIIAKLRRTSCLPGSFSAFNQYLFDEHGQAVAADVIENYRVAQQVQMLQQPYQRAFVVGGSELAASLQEASTVMTAFNRTTPMSTMLELAIGRIINSSSKTLFMFRKQTLAEFAEDYLCRVVPDLRAKLDNEMIVFSGPGGLTDIAGLAPSERNRFKRIFVVSPPRDGVLSFFARTWLPSEVIVLADGDTLKYSARDASRLAEQIREPEIASRLRLFAEAAEKDVAGLGMAPIKLSETPELPEEVHFPSESVINLVGAYSKSDGELIELTMEGGQRIIARPGSALVRLDTSRSIQTFRRIDAKDAHERDNICVISSSFVDRARLLLSIQANASEAIRDYHEEVAERFAKLRGLYESDKIRTLIDKMGDPNLQIATVRRWVHLEKQLQARLEDVVTQAPRQSETFTKFTAALGIPTNLANRFWHWGVRAQRSFRMKAGMEFHDAYLNILTDPDASLAFAGDAKRADEIARLIRLAEEYVSPVRSTRRFKP
;
A
#
# COMPACT_ATOMS: atom_id res chain seq x y z
N MET A 1 -38.12 7.48 -31.54
CA MET A 1 -37.38 6.31 -31.01
C MET A 1 -36.74 6.73 -29.70
N VAL A 2 -37.28 6.26 -28.57
CA VAL A 2 -36.72 6.50 -27.25
C VAL A 2 -35.62 5.47 -27.03
N PHE A 3 -34.36 5.91 -26.94
CA PHE A 3 -33.26 5.07 -26.49
C PHE A 3 -33.52 4.64 -25.04
N LYS A 4 -34.15 3.47 -24.85
CA LYS A 4 -34.08 2.75 -23.58
C LYS A 4 -32.63 2.32 -23.41
N SER A 5 -31.85 3.01 -22.57
CA SER A 5 -30.64 2.42 -22.04
C SER A 5 -31.05 1.14 -21.33
N ARG A 6 -30.61 -0.03 -21.82
CA ARG A 6 -30.64 -1.24 -20.99
C ARG A 6 -29.82 -0.90 -19.75
N LYS A 7 -30.48 -0.65 -18.61
CA LYS A 7 -29.81 -0.79 -17.32
C LYS A 7 -29.44 -2.26 -17.23
N GLU A 8 -28.20 -2.60 -17.56
CA GLU A 8 -27.66 -3.89 -17.16
C GLU A 8 -27.85 -3.98 -15.65
N ALA A 9 -28.60 -4.99 -15.20
CA ALA A 9 -28.78 -5.23 -13.79
C ALA A 9 -27.38 -5.49 -13.21
N ILE A 10 -27.00 -4.70 -12.19
CA ILE A 10 -25.72 -4.88 -11.52
C ILE A 10 -25.73 -6.27 -10.89
N ALA A 11 -24.86 -7.16 -11.38
CA ALA A 11 -24.75 -8.52 -10.85
C ALA A 11 -23.96 -8.49 -9.53
N TRP A 12 -24.67 -8.48 -8.42
CA TRP A 12 -24.08 -8.62 -7.08
C TRP A 12 -23.63 -10.07 -6.84
N SER A 13 -22.43 -10.26 -6.31
CA SER A 13 -21.93 -11.60 -5.97
C SER A 13 -20.94 -11.60 -4.80
N GLY A 14 -20.93 -12.70 -4.04
CA GLY A 14 -20.08 -12.88 -2.86
C GLY A 14 -20.68 -12.40 -1.54
N VAL A 15 -19.89 -12.53 -0.46
CA VAL A 15 -20.29 -12.37 0.95
C VAL A 15 -21.38 -13.35 1.37
N GLU A 16 -20.99 -14.60 1.59
CA GLU A 16 -21.82 -15.63 2.22
C GLU A 16 -21.69 -15.58 3.74
N THR A 17 -20.48 -15.30 4.24
CA THR A 17 -20.20 -15.18 5.67
C THR A 17 -19.36 -13.95 5.98
N VAL A 18 -19.67 -13.32 7.11
CA VAL A 18 -18.87 -12.24 7.69
C VAL A 18 -18.42 -12.67 9.09
N HIS A 19 -17.11 -12.63 9.31
CA HIS A 19 -16.50 -12.81 10.62
C HIS A 19 -15.85 -11.49 11.04
N VAL A 20 -15.94 -11.18 12.33
CA VAL A 20 -15.29 -10.00 12.89
C VAL A 20 -14.44 -10.45 14.06
N LYS A 21 -13.21 -9.92 14.12
CA LYS A 21 -12.35 -10.09 15.27
C LYS A 21 -11.69 -8.77 15.67
N GLY A 22 -11.96 -8.38 16.90
CA GLY A 22 -11.49 -7.18 17.52
C GLY A 22 -10.55 -7.45 18.67
N PHE A 23 -9.84 -6.41 19.07
CA PHE A 23 -9.00 -6.44 20.26
C PHE A 23 -9.20 -5.19 21.12
N ASN A 24 -9.01 -5.38 22.42
CA ASN A 24 -8.72 -4.34 23.39
C ASN A 24 -7.27 -4.54 23.83
N GLY A 25 -6.35 -3.76 23.25
CA GLY A 25 -4.93 -3.85 23.58
C GLY A 25 -4.62 -3.30 24.98
N PRO A 26 -3.37 -3.47 25.48
CA PRO A 26 -2.95 -2.92 26.78
C PRO A 26 -3.13 -1.40 26.88
N GLY A 27 -3.14 -0.69 25.74
CA GLY A 27 -3.44 0.75 25.70
C GLY A 27 -4.89 1.15 25.95
N ARG A 28 -5.86 0.21 25.99
CA ARG A 28 -7.28 0.56 26.05
C ARG A 28 -7.65 1.35 27.29
N LYS A 29 -7.25 0.85 28.47
CA LYS A 29 -7.52 1.53 29.74
C LYS A 29 -6.96 2.95 29.73
N VAL A 30 -5.70 3.10 29.29
CA VAL A 30 -5.02 4.40 29.18
C VAL A 30 -5.81 5.37 28.29
N MET A 31 -6.29 4.90 27.15
CA MET A 31 -7.07 5.74 26.23
C MET A 31 -8.40 6.18 26.83
N ASP A 32 -9.08 5.30 27.57
CA ASP A 32 -10.34 5.64 28.24
C ASP A 32 -10.12 6.64 29.39
N ASP A 33 -9.04 6.47 30.17
CA ASP A 33 -8.62 7.43 31.20
C ASP A 33 -8.32 8.80 30.56
N LEU A 34 -7.52 8.83 29.49
CA LEU A 34 -7.19 10.05 28.75
C LEU A 34 -8.44 10.72 28.11
N ARG A 35 -9.42 9.94 27.63
CA ARG A 35 -10.71 10.48 27.15
C ARG A 35 -11.51 11.12 28.28
N ALA A 36 -11.50 10.55 29.48
CA ALA A 36 -12.11 11.18 30.65
C ALA A 36 -11.39 12.50 31.00
N MET A 37 -10.06 12.52 30.94
CA MET A 37 -9.25 13.74 31.15
C MET A 37 -9.59 14.84 30.14
N ARG A 38 -9.75 14.45 28.88
CA ARG A 38 -10.08 15.34 27.75
C ARG A 38 -11.24 16.29 28.07
N HIS A 39 -12.31 15.79 28.68
CA HIS A 39 -13.48 16.60 29.04
C HIS A 39 -13.18 17.62 30.15
N ARG A 40 -12.27 17.31 31.07
CA ARG A 40 -11.82 18.25 32.11
C ARG A 40 -10.90 19.32 31.52
N VAL A 41 -9.93 18.91 30.70
CA VAL A 41 -8.98 19.80 30.02
C VAL A 41 -9.69 20.75 29.05
N LYS A 42 -10.69 20.27 28.29
CA LYS A 42 -11.53 21.09 27.42
C LYS A 42 -12.28 22.18 28.19
N ARG A 43 -12.89 21.85 29.34
CA ARG A 43 -13.53 22.84 30.22
C ARG A 43 -12.53 23.82 30.83
N GLY A 44 -11.31 23.35 31.05
CA GLY A 44 -10.18 24.15 31.47
C GLY A 44 -9.66 25.11 30.38
N GLY A 45 -10.15 25.07 29.14
CA GLY A 45 -9.73 26.03 28.11
C GLY A 45 -8.25 25.92 27.72
N ASP A 46 -7.70 24.70 27.68
CA ASP A 46 -6.34 24.40 27.22
C ASP A 46 -6.36 23.65 25.88
N PRO A 47 -6.39 24.36 24.73
CA PRO A 47 -6.45 23.73 23.42
C PRO A 47 -5.17 22.94 23.08
N THR A 48 -4.01 23.40 23.55
CA THR A 48 -2.72 22.73 23.30
C THR A 48 -2.63 21.42 24.07
N GLY A 49 -3.00 21.42 25.36
CA GLY A 49 -3.07 20.21 26.16
C GLY A 49 -4.12 19.23 25.64
N LEU A 50 -5.26 19.73 25.18
CA LEU A 50 -6.30 18.92 24.54
C LEU A 50 -5.78 18.23 23.27
N ALA A 51 -5.09 18.97 22.39
CA ALA A 51 -4.51 18.42 21.17
C ALA A 51 -3.46 17.34 21.47
N ALA A 52 -2.60 17.54 22.48
CA ALA A 52 -1.60 16.55 22.85
C ALA A 52 -2.22 15.28 23.45
N ILE A 53 -3.30 15.38 24.24
CA ILE A 53 -4.03 14.20 24.74
C ILE A 53 -4.61 13.39 23.59
N ASN A 54 -5.25 14.07 22.63
CA ASN A 54 -5.79 13.42 21.43
C ASN A 54 -4.69 12.73 20.61
N GLU A 55 -3.57 13.41 20.41
CA GLU A 55 -2.43 12.86 19.67
C GLU A 55 -1.87 11.59 20.35
N ILE A 56 -1.78 11.56 21.68
CA ILE A 56 -1.37 10.34 22.41
C ILE A 56 -2.36 9.20 22.17
N ILE A 57 -3.67 9.46 22.26
CA ILE A 57 -4.70 8.46 21.99
C ILE A 57 -4.57 7.94 20.55
N ALA A 58 -4.44 8.84 19.57
CA ALA A 58 -4.29 8.48 18.16
C ALA A 58 -3.05 7.63 17.90
N LYS A 59 -1.90 8.01 18.46
CA LYS A 59 -0.62 7.28 18.34
C LYS A 59 -0.67 5.91 19.02
N LEU A 60 -1.30 5.78 20.18
CA LEU A 60 -1.49 4.48 20.86
C LEU A 60 -2.35 3.55 20.00
N ARG A 61 -3.48 4.02 19.46
CA ARG A 61 -4.34 3.22 18.57
C ARG A 61 -3.59 2.81 17.31
N ARG A 62 -2.97 3.76 16.63
CA ARG A 62 -2.17 3.54 15.42
C ARG A 62 -1.10 2.47 15.65
N THR A 63 -0.34 2.56 16.74
CA THR A 63 0.71 1.59 17.07
C THR A 63 0.12 0.22 17.39
N SER A 64 -1.00 0.15 18.10
CA SER A 64 -1.67 -1.12 18.41
C SER A 64 -2.18 -1.88 17.16
N CYS A 65 -2.43 -1.14 16.09
CA CYS A 65 -2.89 -1.65 14.79
C CYS A 65 -1.76 -2.03 13.83
N LEU A 66 -0.49 -1.92 14.23
CA LEU A 66 0.64 -2.32 13.39
C LEU A 66 0.68 -3.84 13.19
N PRO A 67 0.95 -4.34 11.97
CA PRO A 67 1.02 -5.78 11.68
C PRO A 67 2.14 -6.57 12.39
N GLY A 68 3.10 -5.87 12.99
CA GLY A 68 4.24 -6.40 13.71
C GLY A 68 4.61 -5.47 14.87
N SER A 69 5.69 -5.79 15.58
CA SER A 69 6.16 -4.95 16.68
C SER A 69 6.61 -3.56 16.21
N PHE A 70 6.48 -2.55 17.07
CA PHE A 70 6.89 -1.18 16.73
C PHE A 70 8.39 -1.08 16.43
N SER A 71 9.22 -1.85 17.15
CA SER A 71 10.65 -1.92 16.89
C SER A 71 10.96 -2.56 15.53
N ALA A 72 10.23 -3.62 15.16
CA ALA A 72 10.39 -4.26 13.86
C ALA A 72 9.95 -3.33 12.72
N PHE A 73 8.89 -2.54 12.93
CA PHE A 73 8.43 -1.55 11.95
C PHE A 73 9.47 -0.46 11.70
N ASN A 74 10.06 0.10 12.77
CA ASN A 74 11.15 1.07 12.64
C ASN A 74 12.35 0.47 11.89
N GLN A 75 12.73 -0.76 12.23
CA GLN A 75 13.84 -1.44 11.56
C GLN A 75 13.54 -1.68 10.07
N TYR A 76 12.34 -2.16 9.75
CA TYR A 76 11.87 -2.34 8.38
C TYR A 76 11.94 -1.03 7.59
N LEU A 77 11.42 0.07 8.13
CA LEU A 77 11.47 1.37 7.46
C LEU A 77 12.92 1.85 7.25
N PHE A 78 13.81 1.59 8.22
CA PHE A 78 15.21 1.94 8.12
C PHE A 78 15.90 1.15 6.99
N ASP A 79 15.70 -0.17 6.98
CA ASP A 79 16.31 -1.07 5.99
C ASP A 79 15.79 -0.79 4.57
N GLU A 80 14.50 -0.48 4.43
CA GLU A 80 13.85 -0.33 3.12
C GLU A 80 13.87 1.10 2.56
N HIS A 81 13.78 2.12 3.43
CA HIS A 81 13.60 3.51 2.99
C HIS A 81 14.71 4.46 3.50
N GLY A 82 15.62 3.94 4.32
CA GLY A 82 16.72 4.69 4.91
C GLY A 82 16.31 5.51 6.13
N GLN A 83 17.33 6.01 6.83
CA GLN A 83 17.17 6.67 8.14
C GLN A 83 16.23 7.88 8.13
N ALA A 84 16.29 8.72 7.09
CA ALA A 84 15.51 9.95 7.03
C ALA A 84 14.00 9.67 6.97
N VAL A 85 13.58 8.71 6.14
CA VAL A 85 12.17 8.29 6.01
C VAL A 85 11.72 7.56 7.27
N ALA A 86 12.56 6.65 7.80
CA ALA A 86 12.26 5.95 9.04
C ALA A 86 12.02 6.92 10.19
N ALA A 87 12.90 7.91 10.40
CA ALA A 87 12.75 8.91 11.46
C ALA A 87 11.46 9.74 11.31
N ASP A 88 11.16 10.18 10.08
CA ASP A 88 9.96 10.95 9.76
C ASP A 88 8.66 10.17 10.05
N VAL A 89 8.56 8.94 9.52
CA VAL A 89 7.37 8.11 9.72
C VAL A 89 7.22 7.71 11.18
N ILE A 90 8.31 7.34 11.86
CA ILE A 90 8.27 6.85 13.25
C ILE A 90 7.94 7.95 14.26
N GLU A 91 8.25 9.22 13.98
CA GLU A 91 7.86 10.34 14.85
C GLU A 91 6.32 10.43 15.01
N ASN A 92 5.60 10.06 13.96
CA ASN A 92 4.15 9.96 14.00
C ASN A 92 3.64 8.80 14.87
N TYR A 93 4.48 7.93 15.44
CA TYR A 93 4.04 6.86 16.35
C TYR A 93 4.50 7.09 17.79
N ARG A 94 5.54 7.92 18.00
CA ARG A 94 6.11 8.18 19.32
C ARG A 94 5.26 9.14 20.14
N VAL A 95 4.98 8.79 21.39
CA VAL A 95 4.21 9.65 22.32
C VAL A 95 5.09 10.51 23.23
N ALA A 96 6.42 10.30 23.21
CA ALA A 96 7.34 10.85 24.20
C ALA A 96 7.29 12.39 24.30
N GLN A 97 7.23 13.08 23.16
CA GLN A 97 7.16 14.54 23.11
C GLN A 97 5.88 15.06 23.76
N GLN A 98 4.73 14.49 23.42
CA GLN A 98 3.43 14.88 23.97
C GLN A 98 3.36 14.56 25.47
N VAL A 99 3.89 13.40 25.89
CA VAL A 99 3.99 13.01 27.30
C VAL A 99 4.84 14.01 28.08
N GLN A 100 6.06 14.32 27.61
CA GLN A 100 6.95 15.27 28.27
C GLN A 100 6.34 16.66 28.37
N MET A 101 5.63 17.11 27.34
CA MET A 101 4.92 18.38 27.35
C MET A 101 3.83 18.37 28.42
N LEU A 102 2.94 17.38 28.45
CA LEU A 102 1.81 17.32 29.39
C LEU A 102 2.24 17.07 30.83
N GLN A 103 3.45 16.56 31.08
CA GLN A 103 4.02 16.39 32.42
C GLN A 103 4.57 17.69 33.03
N GLN A 104 4.67 18.77 32.25
CA GLN A 104 5.20 20.03 32.75
C GLN A 104 4.22 20.68 33.76
N PRO A 105 4.65 21.02 34.99
CA PRO A 105 3.75 21.56 36.02
C PRO A 105 3.06 22.88 35.65
N TYR A 106 3.66 23.66 34.74
CA TYR A 106 3.10 24.93 34.27
C TYR A 106 2.04 24.75 33.17
N GLN A 107 1.85 23.55 32.64
CA GLN A 107 0.81 23.28 31.65
C GLN A 107 -0.55 23.21 32.32
N ARG A 108 -1.53 23.89 31.72
CA ARG A 108 -2.88 23.96 32.29
C ARG A 108 -3.55 22.60 32.34
N ALA A 109 -3.31 21.73 31.35
CA ALA A 109 -3.74 20.33 31.38
C ALA A 109 -3.20 19.57 32.59
N PHE A 110 -1.95 19.80 33.01
CA PHE A 110 -1.38 19.20 34.20
C PHE A 110 -2.05 19.73 35.47
N VAL A 111 -2.31 21.03 35.57
CA VAL A 111 -3.02 21.63 36.71
C VAL A 111 -4.44 21.07 36.84
N VAL A 112 -5.14 20.83 35.72
CA VAL A 112 -6.51 20.29 35.70
C VAL A 112 -6.54 18.78 35.94
N GLY A 113 -5.59 18.03 35.37
CA GLY A 113 -5.55 16.58 35.40
C GLY A 113 -4.80 15.98 36.60
N GLY A 114 -3.88 16.74 37.18
CA GLY A 114 -3.10 16.36 38.36
C GLY A 114 -2.40 15.02 38.25
N SER A 115 -2.42 14.27 39.36
CA SER A 115 -1.82 12.94 39.47
C SER A 115 -2.46 11.89 38.57
N GLU A 116 -3.76 12.02 38.28
CA GLU A 116 -4.48 11.10 37.38
C GLU A 116 -3.92 11.19 35.96
N LEU A 117 -3.74 12.41 35.44
CA LEU A 117 -3.12 12.62 34.13
C LEU A 117 -1.67 12.09 34.13
N ALA A 118 -0.87 12.40 35.16
CA ALA A 118 0.50 11.93 35.26
C ALA A 118 0.58 10.39 35.23
N ALA A 119 -0.31 9.70 35.95
CA ALA A 119 -0.39 8.24 35.96
C ALA A 119 -0.76 7.68 34.58
N SER A 120 -1.76 8.25 33.90
CA SER A 120 -2.13 7.82 32.54
C SER A 120 -1.00 8.05 31.52
N LEU A 121 -0.23 9.14 31.64
CA LEU A 121 0.91 9.42 30.76
C LEU A 121 2.09 8.46 31.00
N GLN A 122 2.33 8.09 32.25
CA GLN A 122 3.33 7.07 32.59
C GLN A 122 2.92 5.71 32.02
N GLU A 123 1.66 5.32 32.19
CA GLU A 123 1.13 4.07 31.64
C GLU A 123 1.15 4.07 30.10
N ALA A 124 0.87 5.20 29.44
CA ALA A 124 1.02 5.34 27.99
C ALA A 124 2.45 5.00 27.53
N SER A 125 3.46 5.44 28.27
CA SER A 125 4.87 5.15 27.99
C SER A 125 5.21 3.67 28.22
N THR A 126 4.65 3.06 29.26
CA THR A 126 4.74 1.60 29.53
C THR A 126 4.15 0.79 28.39
N VAL A 127 2.94 1.16 27.93
CA VAL A 127 2.26 0.51 26.81
C VAL A 127 3.06 0.61 25.52
N MET A 128 3.62 1.79 25.20
CA MET A 128 4.49 1.96 24.03
C MET A 128 5.74 1.09 24.11
N THR A 129 6.30 0.90 25.32
CA THR A 129 7.42 -0.01 25.53
C THR A 129 7.02 -1.47 25.28
N ALA A 130 5.82 -1.87 25.70
CA ALA A 130 5.29 -3.20 25.40
C ALA A 130 5.11 -3.42 23.89
N PHE A 131 4.65 -2.40 23.16
CA PHE A 131 4.51 -2.45 21.70
C PHE A 131 5.82 -2.63 20.94
N ASN A 132 6.98 -2.34 21.54
CA ASN A 132 8.28 -2.69 20.93
C ASN A 132 8.48 -4.20 20.78
N ARG A 133 7.79 -5.02 21.57
CA ARG A 133 7.89 -6.49 21.51
C ARG A 133 6.80 -7.12 20.65
N THR A 134 5.55 -6.73 20.86
CA THR A 134 4.40 -7.25 20.11
C THR A 134 3.25 -6.25 20.16
N THR A 135 2.40 -6.27 19.13
CA THR A 135 1.17 -5.48 19.10
C THR A 135 -0.04 -6.41 19.16
N PRO A 136 -1.21 -5.91 19.58
CA PRO A 136 -2.44 -6.69 19.49
C PRO A 136 -2.74 -7.18 18.08
N MET A 137 -2.52 -6.33 17.06
CA MET A 137 -2.75 -6.69 15.67
C MET A 137 -1.76 -7.75 15.17
N SER A 138 -0.48 -7.69 15.54
CA SER A 138 0.49 -8.72 15.14
C SER A 138 0.09 -10.09 15.68
N THR A 139 -0.29 -10.17 16.95
CA THR A 139 -0.80 -11.40 17.58
C THR A 139 -2.04 -11.93 16.85
N MET A 140 -2.95 -11.04 16.45
CA MET A 140 -4.16 -11.42 15.71
C MET A 140 -3.84 -11.97 14.31
N LEU A 141 -2.90 -11.34 13.60
CA LEU A 141 -2.48 -11.78 12.26
C LEU A 141 -1.75 -13.12 12.31
N GLU A 142 -0.86 -13.32 13.29
CA GLU A 142 -0.18 -14.60 13.52
C GLU A 142 -1.19 -15.74 13.72
N LEU A 143 -2.22 -15.53 14.56
CA LEU A 143 -3.31 -16.50 14.76
C LEU A 143 -4.15 -16.70 13.48
N ALA A 144 -4.45 -15.62 12.75
CA ALA A 144 -5.22 -15.69 11.52
C ALA A 144 -4.52 -16.51 10.45
N ILE A 145 -3.22 -16.27 10.24
CA ILE A 145 -2.38 -17.02 9.31
C ILE A 145 -2.28 -18.48 9.74
N GLY A 146 -1.99 -18.73 11.03
CA GLY A 146 -1.85 -20.10 11.54
C GLY A 146 -3.07 -20.99 11.27
N ARG A 147 -4.28 -20.42 11.29
CA ARG A 147 -5.53 -21.13 10.97
C ARG A 147 -5.71 -21.47 9.50
N ILE A 148 -5.12 -20.68 8.60
CA ILE A 148 -5.35 -20.80 7.15
C ILE A 148 -4.13 -21.30 6.38
N ILE A 149 -2.98 -21.46 7.04
CA ILE A 149 -1.72 -21.78 6.36
C ILE A 149 -1.82 -23.07 5.52
N ASN A 150 -2.58 -24.05 6.02
CA ASN A 150 -2.83 -25.32 5.34
C ASN A 150 -4.02 -25.29 4.37
N SER A 151 -4.70 -24.16 4.23
CA SER A 151 -5.83 -24.02 3.31
C SER A 151 -5.36 -24.09 1.85
N SER A 152 -6.19 -24.71 1.00
CA SER A 152 -6.04 -24.78 -0.45
C SER A 152 -6.77 -23.66 -1.19
N SER A 153 -7.48 -22.78 -0.48
CA SER A 153 -8.20 -21.63 -1.05
C SER A 153 -7.30 -20.40 -1.10
N LYS A 154 -7.36 -19.62 -2.20
CA LYS A 154 -6.64 -18.34 -2.24
C LYS A 154 -7.26 -17.34 -1.25
N THR A 155 -6.40 -16.61 -0.53
CA THR A 155 -6.79 -15.66 0.51
C THR A 155 -6.09 -14.32 0.30
N LEU A 156 -6.85 -13.22 0.40
CA LEU A 156 -6.31 -11.86 0.39
C LEU A 156 -6.27 -11.28 1.81
N PHE A 157 -5.17 -10.64 2.20
CA PHE A 157 -5.10 -9.72 3.34
C PHE A 157 -4.96 -8.31 2.79
N MET A 158 -6.01 -7.51 3.01
CA MET A 158 -6.09 -6.14 2.56
C MET A 158 -5.79 -5.20 3.73
N PHE A 159 -4.64 -4.55 3.66
CA PHE A 159 -4.20 -3.53 4.59
C PHE A 159 -4.59 -2.14 4.08
N ARG A 160 -4.64 -1.15 4.98
CA ARG A 160 -4.97 0.24 4.59
C ARG A 160 -3.92 0.92 3.72
N LYS A 161 -2.67 0.47 3.79
CA LYS A 161 -1.53 1.01 3.05
C LYS A 161 -0.70 -0.12 2.50
N GLN A 162 -0.13 0.09 1.33
CA GLN A 162 0.78 -0.88 0.73
C GLN A 162 2.02 -1.12 1.61
N THR A 163 2.59 -0.08 2.21
CA THR A 163 3.75 -0.20 3.11
C THR A 163 3.48 -1.05 4.35
N LEU A 164 2.24 -1.06 4.85
CA LEU A 164 1.85 -1.95 5.96
C LEU A 164 1.70 -3.40 5.51
N ALA A 165 1.22 -3.64 4.28
CA ALA A 165 1.16 -4.99 3.72
C ALA A 165 2.56 -5.57 3.54
N GLU A 166 3.50 -4.77 3.05
CA GLU A 166 4.90 -5.17 2.86
C GLU A 166 5.62 -5.39 4.19
N PHE A 167 5.39 -4.52 5.18
CA PHE A 167 5.87 -4.76 6.54
C PHE A 167 5.27 -6.03 7.15
N ALA A 168 3.98 -6.28 6.95
CA ALA A 168 3.33 -7.51 7.42
C ALA A 168 3.98 -8.75 6.80
N GLU A 169 4.29 -8.73 5.49
CA GLU A 169 5.02 -9.82 4.83
C GLU A 169 6.39 -10.04 5.48
N ASP A 170 7.20 -8.99 5.62
CA ASP A 170 8.55 -9.09 6.20
C ASP A 170 8.52 -9.64 7.62
N TYR A 171 7.63 -9.12 8.47
CA TYR A 171 7.50 -9.55 9.86
C TYR A 171 6.94 -10.97 9.96
N LEU A 172 5.81 -11.26 9.29
CA LEU A 172 5.09 -12.53 9.46
C LEU A 172 5.83 -13.70 8.80
N CYS A 173 6.63 -13.50 7.75
CA CYS A 173 7.50 -14.55 7.22
C CYS A 173 8.60 -14.97 8.19
N ARG A 174 9.05 -14.08 9.08
CA ARG A 174 10.04 -14.43 10.12
C ARG A 174 9.40 -15.23 11.25
N VAL A 175 8.14 -14.92 11.57
CA VAL A 175 7.40 -15.56 12.68
C VAL A 175 6.72 -16.87 12.25
N VAL A 176 6.28 -16.96 10.99
CA VAL A 176 5.59 -18.11 10.39
C VAL A 176 6.38 -18.60 9.17
N PRO A 177 7.34 -19.53 9.32
CA PRO A 177 8.24 -19.92 8.23
C PRO A 177 7.54 -20.44 6.96
N ASP A 178 6.45 -21.21 7.12
CA ASP A 178 5.69 -21.78 6.00
C ASP A 178 4.92 -20.72 5.18
N LEU A 179 4.76 -19.51 5.71
CA LEU A 179 4.06 -18.42 5.02
C LEU A 179 4.77 -18.05 3.72
N ARG A 180 6.11 -18.12 3.69
CA ARG A 180 6.89 -17.74 2.51
C ARG A 180 6.49 -18.56 1.28
N ALA A 181 6.35 -19.87 1.44
CA ALA A 181 5.92 -20.76 0.36
C ALA A 181 4.47 -20.46 -0.10
N LYS A 182 3.59 -20.02 0.81
CA LYS A 182 2.20 -19.69 0.48
C LYS A 182 2.08 -18.37 -0.27
N LEU A 183 2.86 -17.37 0.14
CA LEU A 183 3.01 -16.13 -0.60
C LEU A 183 3.62 -16.41 -1.97
N ASP A 184 4.67 -17.25 -2.04
CA ASP A 184 5.39 -17.58 -3.26
C ASP A 184 4.54 -18.28 -4.32
N ASN A 185 3.51 -19.02 -3.89
CA ASN A 185 2.53 -19.68 -4.75
C ASN A 185 1.22 -18.89 -4.90
N GLU A 186 1.14 -17.66 -4.39
CA GLU A 186 -0.06 -16.81 -4.42
C GLU A 186 -1.31 -17.45 -3.79
N MET A 187 -1.10 -18.35 -2.84
CA MET A 187 -2.19 -18.90 -2.03
C MET A 187 -2.62 -17.88 -0.97
N ILE A 188 -1.68 -17.07 -0.50
CA ILE A 188 -1.93 -15.91 0.34
C ILE A 188 -1.37 -14.70 -0.41
N VAL A 189 -2.12 -13.60 -0.38
CA VAL A 189 -1.74 -12.32 -0.98
C VAL A 189 -1.88 -11.24 0.07
N PHE A 190 -0.82 -10.45 0.28
CA PHE A 190 -0.89 -9.23 1.08
C PHE A 190 -0.90 -8.03 0.14
N SER A 191 -1.80 -7.08 0.38
CA SER A 191 -1.91 -5.89 -0.46
C SER A 191 -2.46 -4.71 0.32
N GLY A 192 -2.13 -3.50 -0.14
CA GLY A 192 -2.87 -2.28 0.17
C GLY A 192 -4.26 -2.24 -0.49
N PRO A 193 -4.93 -1.07 -0.50
CA PRO A 193 -6.32 -0.90 -0.95
C PRO A 193 -6.62 -1.32 -2.39
N GLY A 194 -5.62 -1.32 -3.27
CA GLY A 194 -5.76 -1.69 -4.70
C GLY A 194 -5.99 -3.18 -4.95
N GLY A 195 -5.48 -4.07 -4.10
CA GLY A 195 -5.45 -5.51 -4.40
C GLY A 195 -6.82 -6.17 -4.57
N LEU A 196 -7.84 -5.69 -3.87
CA LEU A 196 -9.20 -6.17 -4.09
C LEU A 196 -9.76 -5.70 -5.45
N THR A 197 -9.43 -4.49 -5.87
CA THR A 197 -9.82 -3.98 -7.20
C THR A 197 -9.12 -4.77 -8.30
N ASP A 198 -7.83 -5.09 -8.12
CA ASP A 198 -7.07 -5.95 -9.04
C ASP A 198 -7.73 -7.33 -9.16
N ILE A 199 -8.03 -7.99 -8.04
CA ILE A 199 -8.69 -9.31 -8.03
C ILE A 199 -10.11 -9.24 -8.62
N ALA A 200 -10.86 -8.18 -8.34
CA ALA A 200 -12.21 -8.01 -8.88
C ALA A 200 -12.23 -7.83 -10.41
N GLY A 201 -11.14 -7.30 -10.98
CA GLY A 201 -10.93 -7.15 -12.42
C GLY A 201 -10.57 -8.44 -13.15
N LEU A 202 -10.22 -9.52 -12.42
CA LEU A 202 -9.90 -10.82 -13.02
C LEU A 202 -11.14 -11.52 -13.60
N ALA A 203 -10.89 -12.45 -14.53
CA ALA A 203 -11.93 -13.32 -15.05
C ALA A 203 -12.61 -14.12 -13.92
N PRO A 204 -13.93 -14.40 -14.00
CA PRO A 204 -14.66 -15.09 -12.93
C PRO A 204 -14.04 -16.42 -12.47
N SER A 205 -13.42 -17.19 -13.38
CA SER A 205 -12.76 -18.47 -13.07
C SER A 205 -11.58 -18.35 -12.11
N GLU A 206 -10.90 -17.20 -12.11
CA GLU A 206 -9.74 -16.92 -11.27
C GLU A 206 -10.11 -16.09 -10.04
N ARG A 207 -10.91 -15.05 -10.27
CA ARG A 207 -11.48 -14.22 -9.22
C ARG A 207 -12.18 -15.08 -8.16
N ASN A 208 -12.95 -16.08 -8.58
CA ASN A 208 -13.68 -16.95 -7.67
C ASN A 208 -12.80 -18.01 -6.96
N ARG A 209 -11.48 -18.09 -7.26
CA ARG A 209 -10.50 -18.87 -6.47
C ARG A 209 -10.17 -18.18 -5.15
N PHE A 210 -10.30 -16.85 -5.09
CA PHE A 210 -10.20 -16.09 -3.86
C PHE A 210 -11.49 -16.25 -3.07
N LYS A 211 -11.49 -17.22 -2.15
CA LYS A 211 -12.66 -17.51 -1.31
C LYS A 211 -12.70 -16.63 -0.06
N ARG A 212 -11.56 -16.10 0.36
CA ARG A 212 -11.43 -15.40 1.64
C ARG A 212 -10.71 -14.07 1.51
N ILE A 213 -11.18 -13.07 2.26
CA ILE A 213 -10.47 -11.81 2.49
C ILE A 213 -10.40 -11.47 3.97
N PHE A 214 -9.23 -11.06 4.43
CA PHE A 214 -9.01 -10.37 5.70
C PHE A 214 -8.87 -8.87 5.44
N VAL A 215 -9.80 -8.08 5.98
CA VAL A 215 -9.75 -6.62 5.93
C VAL A 215 -9.11 -6.14 7.23
N VAL A 216 -7.87 -5.65 7.14
CA VAL A 216 -7.01 -5.38 8.30
C VAL A 216 -7.01 -3.89 8.64
N SER A 217 -7.43 -3.57 9.86
CA SER A 217 -7.56 -2.24 10.44
C SER A 217 -8.30 -1.24 9.53
N PRO A 218 -9.44 -1.57 8.90
CA PRO A 218 -10.08 -0.67 7.94
C PRO A 218 -10.49 0.68 8.56
N PRO A 219 -10.61 1.75 7.75
CA PRO A 219 -11.30 2.97 8.18
C PRO A 219 -12.76 2.67 8.53
N ARG A 220 -13.39 3.51 9.36
CA ARG A 220 -14.81 3.35 9.68
C ARG A 220 -15.68 3.46 8.43
N ASP A 221 -15.51 4.53 7.65
CA ASP A 221 -16.20 4.74 6.37
C ASP A 221 -15.75 3.75 5.28
N GLY A 222 -14.50 3.32 5.34
CA GLY A 222 -13.92 2.28 4.49
C GLY A 222 -14.64 0.94 4.59
N VAL A 223 -15.07 0.52 5.79
CA VAL A 223 -15.86 -0.71 5.94
C VAL A 223 -17.22 -0.59 5.25
N LEU A 224 -17.87 0.57 5.35
CA LEU A 224 -19.20 0.79 4.77
C LEU A 224 -19.14 0.75 3.24
N SER A 225 -18.18 1.47 2.65
CA SER A 225 -17.96 1.45 1.20
C SER A 225 -17.48 0.11 0.68
N PHE A 226 -16.75 -0.67 1.49
CA PHE A 226 -16.31 -2.03 1.14
C PHE A 226 -17.47 -2.97 0.83
N PHE A 227 -18.52 -2.97 1.66
CA PHE A 227 -19.69 -3.86 1.45
C PHE A 227 -20.59 -3.44 0.28
N ALA A 228 -20.41 -2.22 -0.24
CA ALA A 228 -21.09 -1.74 -1.44
C ALA A 228 -20.40 -2.17 -2.75
N ARG A 229 -19.31 -2.95 -2.70
CA ARG A 229 -18.64 -3.47 -3.90
C ARG A 229 -19.49 -4.55 -4.59
N THR A 230 -19.55 -4.52 -5.91
CA THR A 230 -20.35 -5.45 -6.72
C THR A 230 -19.92 -6.91 -6.57
N TRP A 231 -18.61 -7.14 -6.40
CA TRP A 231 -18.03 -8.44 -6.09
C TRP A 231 -17.16 -8.38 -4.83
N LEU A 232 -17.29 -9.41 -4.00
CA LEU A 232 -16.42 -9.70 -2.86
C LEU A 232 -16.18 -11.23 -2.77
N PRO A 233 -15.13 -11.69 -2.07
CA PRO A 233 -14.99 -13.10 -1.72
C PRO A 233 -16.18 -13.63 -0.90
N SER A 234 -16.39 -14.95 -0.88
CA SER A 234 -17.48 -15.58 -0.13
C SER A 234 -17.32 -15.39 1.38
N GLU A 235 -16.09 -15.43 1.89
CA GLU A 235 -15.79 -15.26 3.31
C GLU A 235 -15.04 -13.94 3.53
N VAL A 236 -15.65 -13.03 4.32
CA VAL A 236 -15.05 -11.75 4.70
C VAL A 236 -14.72 -11.77 6.18
N ILE A 237 -13.48 -11.48 6.55
CA ILE A 237 -13.04 -11.35 7.93
C ILE A 237 -12.55 -9.93 8.16
N VAL A 238 -13.10 -9.22 9.15
CA VAL A 238 -12.65 -7.88 9.53
C VAL A 238 -11.84 -7.96 10.82
N LEU A 239 -10.60 -7.48 10.78
CA LEU A 239 -9.68 -7.40 11.92
C LEU A 239 -9.47 -5.94 12.29
N ALA A 240 -9.85 -5.48 13.48
CA ALA A 240 -9.68 -4.06 13.86
C ALA A 240 -9.64 -3.84 15.37
N ASP A 241 -9.31 -2.61 15.81
CA ASP A 241 -9.47 -2.24 17.21
C ASP A 241 -10.96 -2.14 17.60
N GLY A 242 -11.25 -2.37 18.88
CA GLY A 242 -12.64 -2.40 19.39
C GLY A 242 -13.43 -1.10 19.15
N ASP A 243 -12.79 0.07 19.17
CA ASP A 243 -13.49 1.33 18.89
C ASP A 243 -13.90 1.40 17.42
N THR A 244 -12.99 1.09 16.49
CA THR A 244 -13.32 1.06 15.05
C THR A 244 -14.48 0.12 14.75
N LEU A 245 -14.51 -1.07 15.36
CA LEU A 245 -15.63 -2.01 15.19
C LEU A 245 -16.93 -1.47 15.79
N LYS A 246 -16.89 -0.95 17.01
CA LYS A 246 -18.06 -0.42 17.71
C LYS A 246 -18.77 0.67 16.92
N TYR A 247 -18.02 1.64 16.38
CA TYR A 247 -18.62 2.74 15.61
C TYR A 247 -19.03 2.30 14.19
N SER A 248 -18.23 1.46 13.53
CA SER A 248 -18.58 0.92 12.21
C SER A 248 -19.85 0.07 12.26
N ALA A 249 -20.04 -0.73 13.32
CA ALA A 249 -21.22 -1.58 13.48
C ALA A 249 -22.50 -0.74 13.60
N ARG A 250 -22.49 0.30 14.44
CA ARG A 250 -23.62 1.25 14.55
C ARG A 250 -23.95 1.89 13.20
N ASP A 251 -22.92 2.37 12.50
CA ASP A 251 -23.12 3.05 11.22
C ASP A 251 -23.62 2.09 10.14
N ALA A 252 -23.14 0.83 10.14
CA ALA A 252 -23.62 -0.21 9.25
C ALA A 252 -25.09 -0.59 9.53
N SER A 253 -25.47 -0.79 10.80
CA SER A 253 -26.86 -1.04 11.20
C SER A 253 -27.78 0.09 10.73
N ARG A 254 -27.41 1.35 11.01
CA ARG A 254 -28.19 2.52 10.59
C ARG A 254 -28.29 2.64 9.06
N LEU A 255 -27.19 2.42 8.35
CA LEU A 255 -27.15 2.54 6.90
C LEU A 255 -27.95 1.43 6.21
N ALA A 256 -27.94 0.20 6.78
CA ALA A 256 -28.71 -0.93 6.27
C ALA A 256 -30.23 -0.75 6.36
N GLU A 257 -30.72 0.14 7.23
CA GLU A 257 -32.14 0.52 7.31
C GLU A 257 -32.52 1.56 6.24
N GLN A 258 -31.54 2.31 5.72
CA GLN A 258 -31.77 3.46 4.83
C GLN A 258 -31.45 3.16 3.36
N ILE A 259 -30.54 2.22 3.09
CA ILE A 259 -30.17 1.83 1.73
C ILE A 259 -31.30 1.05 1.05
N ARG A 260 -31.64 1.45 -0.18
CA ARG A 260 -32.67 0.80 -1.01
C ARG A 260 -32.19 -0.48 -1.67
N GLU A 261 -30.89 -0.64 -1.88
CA GLU A 261 -30.30 -1.83 -2.50
C GLU A 261 -30.26 -3.00 -1.49
N PRO A 262 -31.05 -4.06 -1.69
CA PRO A 262 -31.22 -5.10 -0.67
C PRO A 262 -29.94 -5.90 -0.41
N GLU A 263 -29.09 -6.09 -1.40
CA GLU A 263 -27.82 -6.82 -1.30
C GLU A 263 -26.82 -6.06 -0.43
N ILE A 264 -26.68 -4.75 -0.62
CA ILE A 264 -25.81 -3.91 0.22
C ILE A 264 -26.35 -3.89 1.65
N ALA A 265 -27.67 -3.69 1.81
CA ALA A 265 -28.30 -3.68 3.13
C ALA A 265 -28.10 -5.00 3.87
N SER A 266 -28.27 -6.15 3.19
CA SER A 266 -28.03 -7.48 3.76
C SER A 266 -26.58 -7.67 4.23
N ARG A 267 -25.60 -7.30 3.40
CA ARG A 267 -24.18 -7.38 3.75
C ARG A 267 -23.80 -6.50 4.94
N LEU A 268 -24.33 -5.29 5.00
CA LEU A 268 -24.11 -4.38 6.13
C LEU A 268 -24.71 -4.94 7.43
N ARG A 269 -25.88 -5.58 7.39
CA ARG A 269 -26.47 -6.26 8.58
C ARG A 269 -25.59 -7.41 9.06
N LEU A 270 -25.13 -8.28 8.15
CA LEU A 270 -24.22 -9.38 8.50
C LEU A 270 -22.96 -8.88 9.20
N PHE A 271 -22.37 -7.80 8.69
CA PHE A 271 -21.22 -7.17 9.33
C PHE A 271 -21.57 -6.59 10.71
N ALA A 272 -22.67 -5.83 10.80
CA ALA A 272 -23.05 -5.17 12.04
C ALA A 272 -23.33 -6.18 13.16
N GLU A 273 -24.08 -7.25 12.87
CA GLU A 273 -24.38 -8.33 13.83
C GLU A 273 -23.09 -9.03 14.32
N ALA A 274 -22.18 -9.35 13.39
CA ALA A 274 -20.90 -9.98 13.73
C ALA A 274 -20.02 -9.05 14.58
N ALA A 275 -19.98 -7.76 14.24
CA ALA A 275 -19.19 -6.76 14.95
C ALA A 275 -19.76 -6.45 16.34
N GLU A 276 -21.07 -6.28 16.48
CA GLU A 276 -21.73 -6.04 17.78
C GLU A 276 -21.49 -7.20 18.75
N LYS A 277 -21.60 -8.45 18.27
CA LYS A 277 -21.33 -9.65 19.06
C LYS A 277 -19.89 -9.68 19.58
N ASP A 278 -18.92 -9.40 18.73
CA ASP A 278 -17.51 -9.43 19.13
C ASP A 278 -17.13 -8.24 20.03
N VAL A 279 -17.65 -7.03 19.75
CA VAL A 279 -17.49 -5.85 20.61
C VAL A 279 -18.06 -6.08 22.01
N ALA A 280 -19.22 -6.74 22.11
CA ALA A 280 -19.77 -7.16 23.40
C ALA A 280 -18.86 -8.18 24.11
N GLY A 281 -18.30 -9.14 23.36
CA GLY A 281 -17.30 -10.10 23.87
C GLY A 281 -16.00 -9.45 24.37
N LEU A 282 -15.68 -8.26 23.88
CA LEU A 282 -14.58 -7.42 24.37
C LEU A 282 -14.94 -6.59 25.62
N GLY A 283 -16.16 -6.72 26.14
CA GLY A 283 -16.64 -5.99 27.32
C GLY A 283 -17.07 -4.54 27.03
N MET A 284 -17.32 -4.19 25.76
CA MET A 284 -17.74 -2.85 25.37
C MET A 284 -19.25 -2.76 25.24
N ALA A 285 -19.85 -1.72 25.83
CA ALA A 285 -21.28 -1.45 25.66
C ALA A 285 -21.59 -1.01 24.21
N PRO A 286 -22.69 -1.49 23.60
CA PRO A 286 -23.14 -1.06 22.28
C PRO A 286 -23.55 0.42 22.28
N ILE A 287 -23.49 1.08 21.12
CA ILE A 287 -24.01 2.44 20.94
C ILE A 287 -25.47 2.31 20.50
N LYS A 288 -26.39 2.98 21.19
CA LYS A 288 -27.79 2.98 20.74
C LYS A 288 -27.90 3.75 19.42
N LEU A 289 -28.73 3.27 18.50
CA LEU A 289 -28.94 3.93 17.20
C LEU A 289 -29.50 5.36 17.34
N SER A 290 -30.21 5.65 18.44
CA SER A 290 -30.72 6.99 18.77
C SER A 290 -29.66 7.94 19.35
N GLU A 291 -28.51 7.44 19.77
CA GLU A 291 -27.44 8.24 20.34
C GLU A 291 -26.53 8.80 19.24
N THR A 292 -26.17 10.08 19.35
CA THR A 292 -25.17 10.73 18.49
C THR A 292 -23.91 11.03 19.33
N PRO A 293 -23.11 10.01 19.70
CA PRO A 293 -21.87 10.21 20.44
C PRO A 293 -20.87 11.05 19.65
N GLU A 294 -19.99 11.75 20.37
CA GLU A 294 -18.76 12.28 19.77
C GLU A 294 -17.99 11.13 19.10
N LEU A 295 -17.75 11.25 17.81
CA LEU A 295 -17.03 10.24 17.04
C LEU A 295 -15.57 10.22 17.51
N PRO A 296 -14.97 9.05 17.73
CA PRO A 296 -13.56 8.96 18.02
C PRO A 296 -12.78 9.41 16.79
N GLU A 297 -11.58 9.95 17.02
CA GLU A 297 -10.63 10.16 15.92
C GLU A 297 -10.39 8.84 15.19
N GLU A 298 -10.39 8.87 13.87
CA GLU A 298 -10.10 7.66 13.11
C GLU A 298 -8.63 7.27 13.25
N VAL A 299 -8.35 5.96 13.24
CA VAL A 299 -6.97 5.51 13.14
C VAL A 299 -6.45 5.95 11.78
N HIS A 300 -5.57 6.94 11.76
CA HIS A 300 -4.89 7.35 10.53
C HIS A 300 -3.51 6.72 10.48
N PHE A 301 -3.07 6.22 9.33
CA PHE A 301 -1.67 5.83 9.13
C PHE A 301 -0.99 6.94 8.34
N PRO A 302 -0.01 7.64 8.93
CA PRO A 302 0.64 8.79 8.33
C PRO A 302 1.37 8.37 7.05
N SER A 303 1.40 9.26 6.07
CA SER A 303 2.28 9.12 4.91
C SER A 303 3.59 9.80 5.21
N GLU A 304 4.66 9.33 4.58
CA GLU A 304 5.95 9.97 4.67
C GLU A 304 5.88 11.43 4.17
N SER A 305 6.42 12.35 4.97
CA SER A 305 6.71 13.70 4.54
C SER A 305 8.06 13.75 3.80
N VAL A 306 8.92 12.76 4.04
CA VAL A 306 10.21 12.60 3.35
C VAL A 306 10.12 11.50 2.30
N ILE A 307 10.34 11.85 1.04
CA ILE A 307 10.37 10.95 -0.10
C ILE A 307 11.81 10.76 -0.52
N ASN A 308 12.34 9.57 -0.29
CA ASN A 308 13.72 9.24 -0.58
C ASN A 308 13.82 8.44 -1.90
N LEU A 309 14.18 9.13 -2.98
CA LEU A 309 14.45 8.55 -4.29
C LEU A 309 15.88 8.01 -4.42
N VAL A 310 16.67 7.99 -3.34
CA VAL A 310 18.05 7.50 -3.34
C VAL A 310 18.14 6.11 -2.70
N GLY A 311 17.19 5.75 -1.84
CA GLY A 311 17.24 4.55 -1.00
C GLY A 311 18.16 4.74 0.22
N ALA A 312 18.63 3.65 0.82
CA ALA A 312 19.64 3.72 1.87
C ALA A 312 20.97 4.28 1.30
N TYR A 313 21.29 5.53 1.62
CA TYR A 313 22.51 6.18 1.18
C TYR A 313 23.55 6.22 2.32
N SER A 314 24.82 6.20 1.93
CA SER A 314 26.01 6.03 2.75
C SER A 314 26.93 7.26 2.62
N LYS A 315 27.93 7.40 3.50
CA LYS A 315 28.94 8.47 3.39
C LYS A 315 29.76 8.43 2.09
N SER A 316 29.73 7.32 1.36
CA SER A 316 30.36 7.18 0.04
C SER A 316 29.48 7.65 -1.12
N ASP A 317 28.21 8.01 -0.87
CA ASP A 317 27.37 8.58 -1.89
C ASP A 317 27.85 9.97 -2.32
N GLY A 318 27.68 10.26 -3.60
CA GLY A 318 27.99 11.57 -4.18
C GLY A 318 27.10 12.68 -3.63
N GLU A 319 27.20 13.86 -4.26
CA GLU A 319 26.31 14.98 -3.95
C GLU A 319 24.83 14.58 -4.16
N LEU A 320 24.00 14.83 -3.15
CA LEU A 320 22.55 14.64 -3.18
C LEU A 320 21.84 15.99 -3.16
N ILE A 321 20.59 15.98 -3.62
CA ILE A 321 19.71 17.16 -3.67
C ILE A 321 18.51 16.90 -2.76
N GLU A 322 18.22 17.83 -1.86
CA GLU A 322 17.00 17.90 -1.07
C GLU A 322 16.13 19.04 -1.63
N LEU A 323 14.93 18.70 -2.10
CA LEU A 323 13.90 19.66 -2.50
C LEU A 323 12.89 19.75 -1.37
N THR A 324 12.68 20.94 -0.83
CA THR A 324 11.60 21.20 0.13
C THR A 324 10.43 21.80 -0.61
N MET A 325 9.26 21.18 -0.51
CA MET A 325 8.02 21.61 -1.14
C MET A 325 7.28 22.62 -0.25
N GLU A 326 6.43 23.48 -0.82
CA GLU A 326 5.59 24.38 -0.03
C GLU A 326 4.62 23.62 0.90
N GLY A 327 4.18 22.44 0.48
CA GLY A 327 3.36 21.53 1.30
C GLY A 327 4.10 20.90 2.49
N GLY A 328 5.37 21.24 2.72
CA GLY A 328 6.19 20.72 3.82
C GLY A 328 6.84 19.36 3.54
N GLN A 329 6.54 18.74 2.40
CA GLN A 329 7.18 17.51 1.95
C GLN A 329 8.64 17.78 1.54
N ARG A 330 9.50 16.78 1.67
CA ARG A 330 10.90 16.83 1.25
C ARG A 330 11.21 15.67 0.31
N ILE A 331 11.84 15.95 -0.82
CA ILE A 331 12.30 14.94 -1.78
C ILE A 331 13.83 14.89 -1.73
N ILE A 332 14.39 13.73 -1.40
CA ILE A 332 15.83 13.47 -1.45
C ILE A 332 16.12 12.67 -2.72
N ALA A 333 17.01 13.19 -3.57
CA ALA A 333 17.24 12.65 -4.90
C ALA A 333 18.73 12.78 -5.31
N ARG A 334 19.17 11.93 -6.23
CA ARG A 334 20.46 12.13 -6.92
C ARG A 334 20.29 13.20 -8.00
N PRO A 335 21.35 13.92 -8.42
CA PRO A 335 21.26 14.94 -9.47
C PRO A 335 20.57 14.47 -10.77
N GLY A 336 20.75 13.21 -11.16
CA GLY A 336 20.11 12.61 -12.35
C GLY A 336 18.81 11.84 -12.06
N SER A 337 18.28 11.87 -10.84
CA SER A 337 16.98 11.27 -10.54
C SER A 337 15.89 12.03 -11.29
N ALA A 338 15.02 11.31 -11.99
CA ALA A 338 13.94 11.91 -12.74
C ALA A 338 12.82 12.38 -11.82
N LEU A 339 12.22 13.54 -12.11
CA LEU A 339 11.06 14.10 -11.42
C LEU A 339 9.98 14.46 -12.44
N VAL A 340 8.75 14.62 -11.96
CA VAL A 340 7.59 15.01 -12.78
C VAL A 340 7.25 16.47 -12.51
N ARG A 341 7.47 17.35 -13.49
CA ARG A 341 7.10 18.76 -13.41
C ARG A 341 5.80 19.01 -14.18
N LEU A 342 4.86 19.72 -13.58
CA LEU A 342 3.70 20.27 -14.26
C LEU A 342 4.12 21.53 -15.03
N ASP A 343 4.16 21.44 -16.35
CA ASP A 343 4.41 22.58 -17.23
C ASP A 343 3.11 23.34 -17.49
N THR A 344 3.04 24.55 -16.93
CA THR A 344 1.91 25.49 -17.08
C THR A 344 2.19 26.58 -18.12
N SER A 345 3.32 26.54 -18.83
CA SER A 345 3.69 27.55 -19.83
C SER A 345 2.84 27.50 -21.10
N ARG A 346 2.15 26.38 -21.34
CA ARG A 346 1.25 26.16 -22.48
C ARG A 346 -0.22 26.28 -22.05
N SER A 347 -1.10 26.51 -23.01
CA SER A 347 -2.56 26.56 -22.81
C SER A 347 -3.15 25.25 -22.26
N ILE A 348 -2.45 24.13 -22.46
CA ILE A 348 -2.78 22.83 -21.89
C ILE A 348 -1.65 22.47 -20.91
N GLN A 349 -2.02 22.24 -19.65
CA GLN A 349 -1.08 21.81 -18.63
C GLN A 349 -0.59 20.40 -18.95
N THR A 350 0.73 20.19 -18.96
CA THR A 350 1.32 18.90 -19.31
C THR A 350 2.40 18.50 -18.32
N PHE A 351 2.42 17.24 -17.92
CA PHE A 351 3.49 16.70 -17.09
C PHE A 351 4.72 16.40 -17.96
N ARG A 352 5.91 16.80 -17.48
CA ARG A 352 7.19 16.54 -18.15
C ARG A 352 8.21 15.97 -17.19
N ARG A 353 9.07 15.11 -17.73
CA ARG A 353 10.24 14.59 -17.03
C ARG A 353 11.32 15.67 -16.96
N ILE A 354 11.86 15.91 -15.78
CA ILE A 354 13.07 16.72 -15.56
C ILE A 354 14.05 15.94 -14.66
N ASP A 355 15.33 16.28 -14.68
CA ASP A 355 16.28 15.76 -13.69
C ASP A 355 16.21 16.60 -12.40
N ALA A 356 16.50 15.99 -11.24
CA ALA A 356 16.45 16.68 -9.95
C ALA A 356 17.41 17.88 -9.85
N LYS A 357 18.53 17.86 -10.58
CA LYS A 357 19.46 19.00 -10.68
C LYS A 357 18.88 20.22 -11.40
N ASP A 358 17.86 20.01 -12.22
CA ASP A 358 17.22 21.04 -13.06
C ASP A 358 15.91 21.56 -12.41
N ALA A 359 15.58 21.09 -11.20
CA ALA A 359 14.47 21.61 -10.42
C ALA A 359 14.88 22.90 -9.70
N HIS A 360 14.06 23.94 -9.84
CA HIS A 360 14.28 25.27 -9.26
C HIS A 360 13.15 25.65 -8.31
N GLU A 361 13.38 26.68 -7.49
CA GLU A 361 12.32 27.27 -6.67
C GLU A 361 11.13 27.71 -7.54
N ARG A 362 9.92 27.48 -7.02
CA ARG A 362 8.62 27.66 -7.67
C ARG A 362 8.30 26.71 -8.83
N ASP A 363 9.17 25.76 -9.17
CA ASP A 363 8.77 24.69 -10.07
C ASP A 363 7.65 23.86 -9.43
N ASN A 364 6.62 23.57 -10.21
CA ASN A 364 5.48 22.74 -9.81
C ASN A 364 5.83 21.27 -10.00
N ILE A 365 6.19 20.57 -8.93
CA ILE A 365 6.58 19.14 -8.99
C ILE A 365 5.43 18.28 -8.47
N CYS A 366 5.06 17.27 -9.23
CA CYS A 366 4.14 16.22 -8.79
C CYS A 366 4.88 15.29 -7.82
N VAL A 367 4.40 15.26 -6.58
CA VAL A 367 4.99 14.52 -5.48
C VAL A 367 4.43 13.09 -5.45
N ILE A 368 5.15 12.14 -6.08
CA ILE A 368 4.80 10.71 -6.09
C ILE A 368 5.14 10.07 -4.74
N SER A 369 4.29 10.32 -3.75
CA SER A 369 4.35 9.73 -2.39
C SER A 369 3.62 8.38 -2.32
N SER A 370 3.78 7.63 -1.23
CA SER A 370 2.99 6.43 -0.94
C SER A 370 1.48 6.69 -0.99
N SER A 371 1.05 7.87 -0.50
CA SER A 371 -0.34 8.31 -0.58
C SER A 371 -0.86 8.45 -2.01
N PHE A 372 -0.06 9.02 -2.91
CA PHE A 372 -0.40 9.10 -4.32
C PHE A 372 -0.51 7.68 -4.90
N VAL A 373 0.47 6.81 -4.63
CA VAL A 373 0.52 5.44 -5.15
C VAL A 373 -0.69 4.63 -4.68
N ASP A 374 -1.06 4.70 -3.41
CA ASP A 374 -2.23 4.00 -2.86
C ASP A 374 -3.53 4.43 -3.55
N ARG A 375 -3.69 5.72 -3.88
CA ARG A 375 -4.86 6.23 -4.62
C ARG A 375 -4.80 5.89 -6.10
N ALA A 376 -3.64 6.01 -6.72
CA ALA A 376 -3.44 5.72 -8.14
C ALA A 376 -3.77 4.25 -8.46
N ARG A 377 -3.42 3.32 -7.57
CA ARG A 377 -3.78 1.89 -7.67
C ARG A 377 -5.27 1.60 -7.61
N LEU A 378 -6.09 2.52 -7.07
CA LEU A 378 -7.56 2.38 -7.10
C LEU A 378 -8.15 2.76 -8.46
N LEU A 379 -7.42 3.57 -9.23
CA LEU A 379 -7.87 4.09 -10.52
C LEU A 379 -7.38 3.23 -11.69
N LEU A 380 -6.17 2.68 -11.59
CA LEU A 380 -5.52 1.93 -12.67
C LEU A 380 -5.03 0.57 -12.14
N SER A 381 -5.58 -0.53 -12.68
CA SER A 381 -5.07 -1.87 -12.38
C SER A 381 -3.79 -2.12 -13.16
N ILE A 382 -2.64 -2.09 -12.48
CA ILE A 382 -1.31 -2.30 -13.09
C ILE A 382 -1.20 -3.73 -13.67
N GLN A 383 -1.97 -4.69 -13.16
CA GLN A 383 -1.90 -6.10 -13.57
C GLN A 383 -2.30 -6.32 -15.04
N ALA A 384 -3.35 -5.65 -15.53
CA ALA A 384 -3.77 -5.76 -16.93
C ALA A 384 -2.66 -5.30 -17.88
N ASN A 385 -1.97 -4.21 -17.53
CA ASN A 385 -0.87 -3.65 -18.32
C ASN A 385 0.38 -4.54 -18.27
N ALA A 386 0.65 -5.17 -17.12
CA ALA A 386 1.84 -5.99 -16.92
C ALA A 386 1.77 -7.33 -17.65
N SER A 387 0.60 -7.96 -17.70
CA SER A 387 0.38 -9.21 -18.44
C SER A 387 0.52 -9.03 -19.95
N GLU A 388 0.04 -7.92 -20.51
CA GLU A 388 0.23 -7.56 -21.92
C GLU A 388 1.70 -7.28 -22.23
N ALA A 389 2.36 -6.42 -21.45
CA ALA A 389 3.77 -6.09 -21.65
C ALA A 389 4.71 -7.30 -21.47
N ILE A 390 4.33 -8.28 -20.64
CA ILE A 390 5.07 -9.54 -20.51
C ILE A 390 4.91 -10.44 -21.72
N ARG A 391 3.74 -10.44 -22.36
CA ARG A 391 3.51 -11.20 -23.59
C ARG A 391 4.36 -10.66 -24.72
N ASP A 392 4.35 -9.34 -24.90
CA ASP A 392 5.18 -8.67 -25.90
C ASP A 392 6.68 -8.98 -25.68
N TYR A 393 7.10 -8.99 -24.40
CA TYR A 393 8.46 -9.42 -24.03
C TYR A 393 8.73 -10.88 -24.42
N HIS A 394 7.81 -11.80 -24.15
CA HIS A 394 7.98 -13.21 -24.48
C HIS A 394 8.03 -13.46 -25.98
N GLU A 395 7.21 -12.75 -26.76
CA GLU A 395 7.21 -12.83 -28.22
C GLU A 395 8.55 -12.36 -28.80
N GLU A 396 9.04 -11.19 -28.35
CA GLU A 396 10.33 -10.66 -28.81
C GLU A 396 11.49 -11.60 -28.42
N VAL A 397 11.51 -12.14 -27.20
CA VAL A 397 12.55 -13.09 -26.77
C VAL A 397 12.51 -14.36 -27.60
N ALA A 398 11.33 -14.94 -27.83
CA ALA A 398 11.19 -16.15 -28.64
C ALA A 398 11.65 -15.93 -30.08
N GLU A 399 11.25 -14.81 -30.70
CA GLU A 399 11.64 -14.46 -32.07
C GLU A 399 13.16 -14.27 -32.20
N ARG A 400 13.77 -13.52 -31.28
CA ARG A 400 15.22 -13.25 -31.29
C ARG A 400 16.04 -14.50 -30.98
N PHE A 401 15.58 -15.33 -30.04
CA PHE A 401 16.23 -16.58 -29.70
C PHE A 401 16.20 -17.57 -30.87
N ALA A 402 15.09 -17.65 -31.61
CA ALA A 402 14.98 -18.49 -32.79
C ALA A 402 16.05 -18.16 -33.86
N LYS A 403 16.41 -16.88 -33.99
CA LYS A 403 17.42 -16.35 -34.95
C LYS A 403 18.88 -16.55 -34.52
N LEU A 404 19.16 -17.06 -33.32
CA LEU A 404 20.54 -17.34 -32.88
C LEU A 404 21.16 -18.52 -33.64
N ARG A 405 22.48 -18.47 -33.84
CA ARG A 405 23.27 -19.53 -34.48
C ARG A 405 23.30 -20.77 -33.58
N GLY A 406 23.07 -21.94 -34.17
CA GLY A 406 23.10 -23.24 -33.50
C GLY A 406 22.07 -24.20 -34.09
N LEU A 407 22.46 -25.45 -34.34
CA LEU A 407 21.58 -26.50 -34.90
C LEU A 407 20.64 -27.05 -33.83
N TYR A 408 21.11 -27.15 -32.59
CA TYR A 408 20.32 -27.60 -31.45
C TYR A 408 20.11 -26.46 -30.45
N GLU A 409 19.02 -26.53 -29.70
CA GLU A 409 18.65 -25.51 -28.71
C GLU A 409 19.75 -25.30 -27.65
N SER A 410 20.39 -26.38 -27.21
CA SER A 410 21.53 -26.32 -26.28
C SER A 410 22.71 -25.51 -26.82
N ASP A 411 22.93 -25.49 -28.14
CA ASP A 411 24.00 -24.73 -28.78
C ASP A 411 23.63 -23.24 -28.89
N LYS A 412 22.35 -22.94 -29.13
CA LYS A 412 21.83 -21.56 -29.08
C LYS A 412 21.93 -20.98 -27.67
N ILE A 413 21.63 -21.77 -26.63
CA ILE A 413 21.78 -21.35 -25.22
C ILE A 413 23.25 -21.08 -24.88
N ARG A 414 24.19 -21.95 -25.29
CA ARG A 414 25.63 -21.70 -25.07
C ARG A 414 26.11 -20.43 -25.77
N THR A 415 25.66 -20.20 -27.00
CA THR A 415 25.95 -18.97 -27.74
C THR A 415 25.40 -17.73 -27.03
N LEU A 416 24.22 -17.84 -26.42
CA LEU A 416 23.63 -16.75 -25.64
C LEU A 416 24.41 -16.46 -24.36
N ILE A 417 24.82 -17.49 -23.62
CA ILE A 417 25.66 -17.35 -22.41
C ILE A 417 27.00 -16.69 -22.75
N ASP A 418 27.65 -17.12 -23.83
CA ASP A 418 28.91 -16.56 -24.30
C ASP A 418 28.77 -15.05 -24.62
N LYS A 419 27.70 -14.68 -25.34
CA LYS A 419 27.38 -13.26 -25.63
C LYS A 419 27.04 -12.42 -24.39
N MET A 420 26.48 -13.02 -23.34
CA MET A 420 26.21 -12.33 -22.08
C MET A 420 27.49 -12.04 -21.28
N GLY A 421 28.59 -12.76 -21.55
CA GLY A 421 29.86 -12.60 -20.87
C GLY A 421 29.84 -13.06 -19.41
N ASP A 422 28.94 -14.00 -19.05
CA ASP A 422 28.82 -14.53 -17.68
C ASP A 422 29.10 -16.05 -17.66
N PRO A 423 30.33 -16.47 -17.33
CA PRO A 423 30.73 -17.88 -17.38
C PRO A 423 30.13 -18.73 -16.25
N ASN A 424 29.56 -18.11 -15.21
CA ASN A 424 28.96 -18.82 -14.08
C ASN A 424 27.47 -19.15 -14.32
N LEU A 425 26.90 -18.69 -15.43
CA LEU A 425 25.48 -18.83 -15.73
C LEU A 425 25.16 -20.27 -16.16
N GLN A 426 24.27 -20.94 -15.41
CA GLN A 426 23.88 -22.31 -15.73
C GLN A 426 22.92 -22.39 -16.92
N ILE A 427 23.15 -23.38 -17.81
CA ILE A 427 22.30 -23.66 -18.98
C ILE A 427 20.82 -23.84 -18.59
N ALA A 428 20.54 -24.51 -17.46
CA ALA A 428 19.18 -24.74 -16.98
C ALA A 428 18.43 -23.43 -16.65
N THR A 429 19.14 -22.44 -16.09
CA THR A 429 18.58 -21.13 -15.75
C THR A 429 18.23 -20.34 -17.01
N VAL A 430 19.11 -20.32 -18.01
CA VAL A 430 18.87 -19.64 -19.28
C VAL A 430 17.78 -20.32 -20.09
N ARG A 431 17.73 -21.65 -20.09
CA ARG A 431 16.66 -22.44 -20.72
C ARG A 431 15.30 -21.98 -20.23
N ARG A 432 15.15 -21.73 -18.93
CA ARG A 432 13.89 -21.25 -18.32
C ARG A 432 13.48 -19.84 -18.79
N TRP A 433 14.38 -19.03 -19.34
CA TRP A 433 14.05 -17.70 -19.88
C TRP A 433 13.66 -17.73 -21.35
N VAL A 434 14.04 -18.77 -22.09
CA VAL A 434 13.82 -18.89 -23.55
C VAL A 434 12.78 -19.95 -23.91
N HIS A 435 12.45 -20.89 -23.01
CA HIS A 435 11.36 -21.86 -23.16
C HIS A 435 9.99 -21.24 -22.90
N LEU A 436 9.56 -20.40 -23.83
CA LEU A 436 8.38 -19.55 -23.67
C LEU A 436 7.12 -20.11 -24.34
N GLU A 437 7.17 -21.23 -25.05
CA GLU A 437 6.04 -21.79 -25.82
C GLU A 437 4.77 -21.97 -24.97
N LYS A 438 4.92 -22.49 -23.74
CA LYS A 438 3.81 -22.62 -22.79
C LYS A 438 3.27 -21.27 -22.31
N GLN A 439 4.09 -20.23 -22.29
CA GLN A 439 3.72 -18.89 -21.85
C GLN A 439 3.08 -18.08 -22.98
N LEU A 440 3.53 -18.27 -24.23
CA LEU A 440 2.96 -17.69 -25.43
C LEU A 440 1.56 -18.25 -25.73
N GLN A 441 1.32 -19.53 -25.44
CA GLN A 441 0.02 -20.17 -25.56
C GLN A 441 -0.87 -19.99 -24.31
N ALA A 442 -0.31 -19.51 -23.21
CA ALA A 442 -1.09 -19.20 -22.02
C ALA A 442 -2.04 -18.03 -22.29
N ARG A 443 -3.14 -17.94 -21.56
CA ARG A 443 -4.01 -16.74 -21.56
C ARG A 443 -3.27 -15.59 -20.89
N LEU A 444 -3.61 -14.32 -21.17
CA LEU A 444 -2.87 -13.14 -20.64
C LEU A 444 -2.74 -13.18 -19.11
N GLU A 445 -3.78 -13.70 -18.46
CA GLU A 445 -3.87 -13.98 -17.04
C GLU A 445 -2.95 -15.09 -16.49
N ASP A 446 -2.59 -16.09 -17.31
CA ASP A 446 -1.81 -17.27 -16.91
C ASP A 446 -0.30 -17.12 -17.21
N VAL A 447 0.10 -16.02 -17.85
CA VAL A 447 1.51 -15.78 -18.21
C VAL A 447 2.31 -15.50 -16.95
N VAL A 448 3.48 -16.12 -16.79
CA VAL A 448 4.39 -15.91 -15.66
C VAL A 448 5.69 -15.28 -16.15
N THR A 449 6.27 -14.37 -15.37
CA THR A 449 7.56 -13.73 -15.68
C THR A 449 8.74 -14.72 -15.80
N GLN A 450 8.95 -15.26 -17.00
CA GLN A 450 10.13 -16.05 -17.36
C GLN A 450 11.28 -15.16 -17.86
N ALA A 451 11.92 -14.44 -16.95
CA ALA A 451 13.01 -13.51 -17.23
C ALA A 451 14.10 -13.53 -16.15
N PRO A 452 15.33 -13.04 -16.41
CA PRO A 452 16.32 -12.77 -15.38
C PRO A 452 15.75 -11.92 -14.23
N ARG A 453 16.17 -12.18 -13.00
CA ARG A 453 15.67 -11.47 -11.79
C ARG A 453 16.39 -10.16 -11.51
N GLN A 454 17.68 -10.07 -11.82
CA GLN A 454 18.49 -8.88 -11.58
C GLN A 454 18.48 -7.98 -12.81
N SER A 455 18.37 -6.67 -12.62
CA SER A 455 18.36 -5.69 -13.72
C SER A 455 19.62 -5.81 -14.58
N GLU A 456 20.79 -5.94 -13.96
CA GLU A 456 22.06 -6.08 -14.69
C GLU A 456 22.09 -7.35 -15.57
N THR A 457 21.63 -8.48 -15.03
CA THR A 457 21.54 -9.74 -15.78
C THR A 457 20.49 -9.66 -16.90
N PHE A 458 19.37 -8.97 -16.65
CA PHE A 458 18.34 -8.71 -17.64
C PHE A 458 18.84 -7.86 -18.81
N THR A 459 19.59 -6.79 -18.52
CA THR A 459 20.22 -5.95 -19.53
C THR A 459 21.23 -6.73 -20.36
N LYS A 460 22.09 -7.54 -19.73
CA LYS A 460 23.03 -8.42 -20.45
C LYS A 460 22.30 -9.43 -21.34
N PHE A 461 21.22 -10.04 -20.84
CA PHE A 461 20.40 -11.01 -21.57
C PHE A 461 19.72 -10.40 -22.80
N THR A 462 19.03 -9.27 -22.62
CA THR A 462 18.33 -8.58 -23.72
C THR A 462 19.30 -8.00 -24.75
N ALA A 463 20.45 -7.47 -24.32
CA ALA A 463 21.52 -7.04 -25.21
C ALA A 463 22.09 -8.21 -26.03
N ALA A 464 22.30 -9.38 -25.42
CA ALA A 464 22.81 -10.58 -26.10
C ALA A 464 21.83 -11.12 -27.17
N LEU A 465 20.52 -10.89 -26.99
CA LEU A 465 19.47 -11.15 -27.97
C LEU A 465 19.31 -10.04 -29.03
N GLY A 466 20.03 -8.92 -28.88
CA GLY A 466 19.94 -7.77 -29.79
C GLY A 466 18.66 -6.95 -29.66
N ILE A 467 18.02 -6.97 -28.48
CA ILE A 467 16.87 -6.13 -28.16
C ILE A 467 17.38 -4.71 -27.84
N PRO A 468 16.85 -3.65 -28.50
CA PRO A 468 17.28 -2.27 -28.25
C PRO A 468 17.07 -1.85 -26.79
N THR A 469 18.00 -1.07 -26.23
CA THR A 469 17.99 -0.66 -24.81
C THR A 469 16.70 0.02 -24.38
N ASN A 470 16.12 0.87 -25.22
CA ASN A 470 14.85 1.55 -24.93
C ASN A 470 13.65 0.59 -24.87
N LEU A 471 13.69 -0.52 -25.61
CA LEU A 471 12.66 -1.55 -25.59
C LEU A 471 12.88 -2.51 -24.43
N ALA A 472 14.13 -2.89 -24.16
CA ALA A 472 14.50 -3.68 -22.98
C ALA A 472 14.12 -2.98 -21.67
N ASN A 473 14.39 -1.67 -21.54
CA ASN A 473 13.96 -0.89 -20.38
C ASN A 473 12.43 -0.88 -20.26
N ARG A 474 11.71 -0.81 -21.37
CA ARG A 474 10.23 -0.90 -21.36
C ARG A 474 9.76 -2.27 -20.87
N PHE A 475 10.26 -3.37 -21.42
CA PHE A 475 9.90 -4.72 -20.94
C PHE A 475 10.28 -4.96 -19.48
N TRP A 476 11.41 -4.40 -19.05
CA TRP A 476 11.82 -4.43 -17.66
C TRP A 476 10.79 -3.74 -16.78
N HIS A 477 10.45 -2.47 -17.04
CA HIS A 477 9.57 -1.70 -16.16
C HIS A 477 8.10 -2.13 -16.23
N TRP A 478 7.57 -2.36 -17.43
CA TRP A 478 6.16 -2.60 -17.66
C TRP A 478 5.75 -4.06 -17.57
N GLY A 479 6.65 -4.98 -17.88
CA GLY A 479 6.34 -6.40 -17.83
C GLY A 479 7.00 -7.09 -16.64
N VAL A 480 8.33 -7.24 -16.70
CA VAL A 480 9.11 -8.08 -15.78
C VAL A 480 9.08 -7.54 -14.37
N ARG A 481 9.21 -6.23 -14.19
CA ARG A 481 9.13 -5.55 -12.90
C ARG A 481 7.68 -5.48 -12.46
N ALA A 482 6.77 -4.86 -13.22
CA ALA A 482 5.37 -4.70 -12.82
C ALA A 482 4.63 -5.99 -12.42
N GLN A 483 4.84 -7.11 -13.13
CA GLN A 483 4.23 -8.38 -12.77
C GLN A 483 4.89 -9.02 -11.52
N ARG A 484 6.18 -8.72 -11.27
CA ARG A 484 6.89 -9.11 -10.03
C ARG A 484 6.66 -8.11 -8.88
N SER A 485 6.25 -6.88 -9.17
CA SER A 485 5.95 -5.79 -8.22
C SER A 485 4.67 -6.03 -7.42
N PHE A 486 3.96 -7.13 -7.67
CA PHE A 486 3.02 -7.71 -6.71
C PHE A 486 3.72 -8.22 -5.44
N ARG A 487 5.06 -8.31 -5.42
CA ARG A 487 5.87 -8.88 -4.32
C ARG A 487 7.08 -8.10 -3.80
N MET A 488 7.50 -6.94 -4.35
CA MET A 488 8.72 -6.25 -3.82
C MET A 488 8.74 -4.72 -3.95
N LYS A 489 8.98 -4.09 -2.78
CA LYS A 489 10.01 -3.11 -2.35
C LYS A 489 10.44 -1.96 -3.27
N ALA A 490 10.36 -0.76 -2.66
CA ALA A 490 11.03 0.52 -2.97
C ALA A 490 10.20 1.60 -3.69
N GLY A 491 10.10 2.77 -3.05
CA GLY A 491 9.42 3.97 -3.57
C GLY A 491 9.98 4.52 -4.89
N MET A 492 11.24 4.24 -5.24
CA MET A 492 11.80 4.56 -6.56
C MET A 492 11.06 3.83 -7.69
N GLU A 493 10.59 2.60 -7.44
CA GLU A 493 10.07 1.77 -8.53
C GLU A 493 8.67 2.19 -8.97
N PHE A 494 7.84 2.60 -8.02
CA PHE A 494 6.53 3.22 -8.29
C PHE A 494 6.69 4.61 -8.87
N HIS A 495 7.66 5.37 -8.38
CA HIS A 495 8.01 6.67 -8.92
C HIS A 495 8.27 6.58 -10.42
N ASP A 496 9.13 5.67 -10.88
CA ASP A 496 9.40 5.50 -12.33
C ASP A 496 8.16 5.08 -13.13
N ALA A 497 7.35 4.15 -12.61
CA ALA A 497 6.19 3.62 -13.31
C ALA A 497 5.14 4.71 -13.56
N TYR A 498 4.77 5.45 -12.51
CA TYR A 498 3.83 6.56 -12.64
C TYR A 498 4.44 7.77 -13.34
N LEU A 499 5.75 8.02 -13.18
CA LEU A 499 6.45 9.05 -13.93
C LEU A 499 6.30 8.82 -15.44
N ASN A 500 6.47 7.59 -15.92
CA ASN A 500 6.32 7.30 -17.34
C ASN A 500 4.86 7.49 -17.81
N ILE A 501 3.86 7.06 -17.02
CA ILE A 501 2.44 7.27 -17.37
C ILE A 501 2.11 8.76 -17.48
N LEU A 502 2.60 9.56 -16.53
CA LEU A 502 2.30 10.99 -16.48
C LEU A 502 3.03 11.77 -17.56
N THR A 503 4.28 11.41 -17.88
CA THR A 503 5.13 12.20 -18.79
C THR A 503 4.98 11.84 -20.26
N ASP A 504 4.34 10.71 -20.59
CA ASP A 504 3.96 10.34 -21.96
C ASP A 504 2.51 9.81 -22.03
N PRO A 505 1.52 10.72 -21.97
CA PRO A 505 0.10 10.35 -22.00
C PRO A 505 -0.31 9.72 -23.33
N ASP A 506 0.26 10.18 -24.45
CA ASP A 506 -0.11 9.71 -25.80
C ASP A 506 0.38 8.28 -26.03
N ALA A 507 1.60 7.93 -25.57
CA ALA A 507 2.01 6.53 -25.57
C ALA A 507 1.15 5.69 -24.64
N SER A 508 0.82 6.19 -23.44
CA SER A 508 -0.03 5.48 -22.48
C SER A 508 -1.45 5.23 -23.02
N LEU A 509 -2.00 6.18 -23.76
CA LEU A 509 -3.30 6.08 -24.43
C LEU A 509 -3.24 5.19 -25.69
N ALA A 510 -2.12 5.15 -26.41
CA ALA A 510 -1.92 4.22 -27.53
C ALA A 510 -1.92 2.75 -27.09
N PHE A 511 -1.50 2.47 -25.84
CA PHE A 511 -1.62 1.14 -25.21
C PHE A 511 -2.97 0.92 -24.53
N ALA A 512 -3.80 1.95 -24.38
CA ALA A 512 -5.16 1.81 -23.88
C ALA A 512 -6.04 1.25 -25.01
N GLY A 513 -5.95 -0.05 -25.27
CA GLY A 513 -6.74 -0.74 -26.30
C GLY A 513 -8.27 -0.66 -26.12
N ASP A 514 -8.78 0.11 -25.14
CA ASP A 514 -10.20 0.32 -24.86
C ASP A 514 -10.47 1.71 -24.22
N ALA A 515 -11.66 2.27 -24.46
CA ALA A 515 -12.13 3.58 -23.98
C ALA A 515 -12.19 3.68 -22.45
N LYS A 516 -12.44 2.56 -21.75
CA LYS A 516 -12.42 2.52 -20.28
C LYS A 516 -11.03 2.86 -19.72
N ARG A 517 -9.97 2.34 -20.35
CA ARG A 517 -8.58 2.54 -19.93
C ARG A 517 -8.11 3.97 -20.19
N ALA A 518 -8.62 4.60 -21.25
CA ALA A 518 -8.41 6.03 -21.48
C ALA A 518 -9.01 6.91 -20.36
N ASP A 519 -10.21 6.57 -19.86
CA ASP A 519 -10.81 7.29 -18.72
C ASP A 519 -10.02 7.07 -17.42
N GLU A 520 -9.52 5.85 -17.18
CA GLU A 520 -8.67 5.55 -16.01
C GLU A 520 -7.36 6.36 -16.03
N ILE A 521 -6.68 6.46 -17.19
CA ILE A 521 -5.49 7.30 -17.36
C ILE A 521 -5.82 8.78 -17.16
N ALA A 522 -6.95 9.26 -17.69
CA ALA A 522 -7.38 10.64 -17.50
C ALA A 522 -7.69 10.96 -16.01
N ARG A 523 -8.27 10.00 -15.27
CA ARG A 523 -8.48 10.13 -13.82
C ARG A 523 -7.15 10.15 -13.05
N LEU A 524 -6.17 9.34 -13.47
CA LEU A 524 -4.84 9.33 -12.88
C LEU A 524 -4.11 10.66 -13.09
N ILE A 525 -4.22 11.27 -14.27
CA ILE A 525 -3.64 12.61 -14.55
C ILE A 525 -4.27 13.66 -13.64
N ARG A 526 -5.61 13.67 -13.51
CA ARG A 526 -6.31 14.57 -12.57
C ARG A 526 -5.89 14.33 -11.11
N LEU A 527 -5.70 13.07 -10.73
CA LEU A 527 -5.18 12.75 -9.40
C LEU A 527 -3.77 13.33 -9.21
N ALA A 528 -2.89 13.23 -10.21
CA ALA A 528 -1.53 13.76 -10.12
C ALA A 528 -1.50 15.27 -9.91
N GLU A 529 -2.44 16.03 -10.49
CA GLU A 529 -2.58 17.47 -10.26
C GLU A 529 -2.83 17.82 -8.78
N GLU A 530 -3.58 16.99 -8.04
CA GLU A 530 -3.80 17.16 -6.59
C GLU A 530 -2.50 17.00 -5.77
N TYR A 531 -1.50 16.32 -6.32
CA TYR A 531 -0.21 16.05 -5.67
C TYR A 531 0.91 16.95 -6.20
N VAL A 532 0.57 17.99 -6.98
CA VAL A 532 1.52 19.01 -7.39
C VAL A 532 1.76 20.00 -6.26
N SER A 533 3.02 20.23 -5.93
CA SER A 533 3.43 21.26 -4.97
C SER A 533 4.56 22.10 -5.56
N PRO A 534 4.59 23.42 -5.32
CA PRO A 534 5.74 24.24 -5.68
C PRO A 534 6.96 23.90 -4.85
N VAL A 535 8.14 23.93 -5.47
CA VAL A 535 9.42 23.84 -4.74
C VAL A 535 9.65 25.14 -3.98
N ARG A 536 9.76 25.04 -2.65
CA ARG A 536 10.08 26.17 -1.78
C ARG A 536 11.57 26.48 -1.76
N SER A 537 12.41 25.46 -1.67
CA SER A 537 13.86 25.61 -1.61
C SER A 537 14.59 24.35 -2.05
N THR A 538 15.77 24.52 -2.64
CA THR A 538 16.64 23.42 -3.07
C THR A 538 17.97 23.47 -2.32
N ARG A 539 18.41 22.34 -1.76
CA ARG A 539 19.68 22.24 -1.04
C ARG A 539 20.50 21.07 -1.58
N ARG A 540 21.79 21.32 -1.84
CA ARG A 540 22.76 20.26 -2.14
C ARG A 540 23.50 19.86 -0.87
N PHE A 541 23.73 18.58 -0.66
CA PHE A 541 24.45 18.07 0.50
C PHE A 541 25.20 16.78 0.18
N LYS A 542 26.19 16.45 1.02
CA LYS A 542 26.85 15.13 1.01
C LYS A 542 26.51 14.41 2.34
N PRO A 543 26.10 13.13 2.29
CA PRO A 543 25.71 12.35 3.47
C PRO A 543 26.77 12.14 4.56
#